data_AF-A0A183J1H5-F1
#
_entry.id   AF-A0A183J1H5-F1
#
_cell.length_a   1.000
_cell.length_b   1.000
_cell.length_c   1.000
_cell.angle_alpha   90.00
_cell.angle_beta   90.00
_cell.angle_gamma   90.00
#
_symmetry.space_group_name_H-M   'P 1'
#
loop_
_entity.id
_entity.type
_entity.pdbx_description
1 polymer ?
#
loop_
_entity_poly.entity_id
_entity_poly.type
_entity_poly.pdbx_seq_one_letter_code
_entity_poly.pdbx_strand_id
1 'polypeptide(L)' 'MTEENVFTCYLCNFSSNYDYFGREPPWLPQIRFNEDLFIRKDPFAEPGTRKVINFITLGAICPSCGKSVCADSVGELNVE' A
#
# COMPACT_ATOMS: atom_id res chain seq x y z
N MET A 1 12.86 2.99 -18.19
CA MET A 1 12.71 3.96 -17.09
C MET A 1 11.23 3.98 -16.75
N THR A 2 10.77 3.08 -15.89
CA THR A 2 9.39 3.10 -15.40
C THR A 2 9.27 4.30 -14.47
N GLU A 3 8.34 5.22 -14.73
CA GLU A 3 8.00 6.27 -13.78
C GLU A 3 7.61 5.59 -12.47
N GLU A 4 8.46 5.71 -11.45
CA GLU A 4 8.15 5.18 -10.13
C GLU A 4 7.06 6.07 -9.54
N ASN A 5 5.92 5.47 -9.23
CA ASN A 5 4.84 6.18 -8.57
C ASN A 5 5.25 6.55 -7.15
N VAL A 6 5.29 7.85 -6.82
CA VAL A 6 5.72 8.35 -5.49
C VAL A 6 4.51 8.80 -4.68
N PHE A 7 4.41 8.29 -3.45
CA PHE A 7 3.53 8.84 -2.42
C PHE A 7 4.29 9.91 -1.64
N THR A 8 3.64 11.04 -1.36
CA THR A 8 4.16 12.08 -0.46
C THR A 8 3.08 12.49 0.53
N CYS A 9 3.37 12.39 1.82
CA CYS A 9 2.45 12.83 2.88
C CYS A 9 2.49 14.35 3.03
N TYR A 10 1.33 14.99 2.98
CA TYR A 10 1.19 16.43 3.15
C TYR A 10 1.58 16.95 4.54
N LEU A 11 1.43 16.13 5.60
CA LEU A 11 1.64 16.57 6.98
C LEU A 11 3.09 16.44 7.44
N CYS A 12 3.78 15.36 7.05
CA CYS A 12 5.14 15.08 7.51
C CYS A 12 6.20 15.07 6.40
N ASN A 13 5.79 15.28 5.14
CA ASN A 13 6.66 15.28 3.96
C ASN A 13 7.40 13.95 3.70
N PHE A 14 7.00 12.86 4.39
CA PHE A 14 7.48 11.51 4.09
C PHE A 14 7.13 11.17 2.64
N SER A 15 8.11 10.62 1.91
CA SER A 15 7.91 10.19 0.53
C SER A 15 8.49 8.80 0.30
N SER A 16 7.77 7.97 -0.46
CA SER A 16 8.21 6.63 -0.82
C SER A 16 7.49 6.14 -2.07
N ASN A 17 8.15 5.29 -2.86
CA ASN A 17 7.50 4.65 -4.00
C ASN A 17 6.39 3.70 -3.54
N TYR A 18 5.31 3.62 -4.31
CA TYR A 18 4.22 2.66 -4.14
C TYR A 18 4.01 1.82 -5.39
N ASP A 19 3.49 0.61 -5.20
CA ASP A 19 3.20 -0.34 -6.27
C ASP A 19 1.75 -0.26 -6.77
N TYR A 20 0.83 0.23 -5.93
CA TYR A 20 -0.58 0.38 -6.27
C TYR A 20 -1.28 1.46 -5.46
N PHE A 21 -2.31 2.07 -6.07
CA PHE A 21 -3.26 2.95 -5.43
C PHE A 21 -4.69 2.45 -5.65
N GLY A 22 -5.45 2.23 -4.57
CA GLY A 22 -6.85 1.81 -4.63
C GLY A 22 -7.25 0.88 -3.48
N ARG A 23 -8.46 0.30 -3.58
CA ARG A 23 -9.05 -0.59 -2.56
C ARG A 23 -8.85 -2.09 -2.80
N GLU A 24 -8.58 -2.48 -4.04
CA GLU A 24 -8.65 -3.88 -4.48
C GLU A 24 -7.39 -4.21 -5.30
N PRO A 25 -6.24 -4.46 -4.63
CA PRO A 25 -5.01 -4.77 -5.32
C PRO A 25 -5.17 -6.08 -6.11
N PRO A 26 -4.80 -6.13 -7.40
CA PRO A 26 -4.98 -7.33 -8.22
C PRO A 26 -4.28 -8.60 -7.69
N TRP A 27 -3.27 -8.43 -6.84
CA TRP A 27 -2.53 -9.54 -6.21
C TRP A 27 -3.04 -9.93 -4.82
N LEU A 28 -4.04 -9.23 -4.27
CA LEU A 28 -4.71 -9.52 -2.99
C LEU A 28 -6.23 -9.67 -3.20
N PRO A 29 -6.70 -10.64 -4.01
CA PRO A 29 -8.11 -10.73 -4.40
C PRO A 29 -9.08 -10.99 -3.22
N GLN A 30 -8.57 -11.46 -2.07
CA GLN A 30 -9.37 -11.70 -0.86
C GLN A 30 -9.47 -10.49 0.07
N ILE A 31 -8.75 -9.40 -0.23
CA ILE A 31 -8.76 -8.17 0.58
C ILE A 31 -9.42 -7.04 -0.20
N ARG A 32 -10.33 -6.35 0.49
CA ARG A 32 -10.86 -5.07 0.05
C ARG A 32 -10.72 -4.06 1.17
N PHE A 33 -10.04 -2.95 0.90
CA PHE A 33 -9.90 -1.88 1.87
C PHE A 33 -11.15 -0.99 1.91
N ASN A 34 -11.35 -0.31 3.04
CA ASN A 34 -12.44 0.65 3.20
C ASN A 34 -12.19 1.96 2.41
N GLU A 35 -10.92 2.26 2.13
CA GLU A 35 -10.45 3.51 1.52
C GLU A 35 -9.42 3.21 0.43
N ASP A 36 -9.18 4.18 -0.47
CA ASP A 36 -8.13 4.05 -1.48
C ASP A 36 -6.77 4.25 -0.80
N LEU A 37 -5.92 3.22 -0.86
CA LEU A 37 -4.64 3.20 -0.17
C LEU A 37 -3.47 3.21 -1.15
N PHE A 38 -2.39 3.90 -0.77
CA PHE A 38 -1.08 3.77 -1.40
C PHE A 38 -0.36 2.57 -0.79
N ILE A 39 -0.15 1.53 -1.60
CA ILE A 39 0.35 0.23 -1.14
C ILE A 39 1.69 -0.05 -1.78
N ARG A 40 2.62 -0.55 -0.97
CA ARG A 40 3.90 -1.10 -1.40
C ARG A 40 3.97 -2.58 -1.08
N LYS A 41 4.43 -3.40 -2.02
CA LYS A 41 4.80 -4.79 -1.76
C LYS A 41 5.99 -4.80 -0.80
N ASP A 42 5.94 -5.62 0.23
CA ASP A 42 7.03 -5.70 1.19
C ASP A 42 8.30 -6.24 0.50
N PRO A 43 9.38 -5.44 0.36
CA PRO A 43 10.62 -5.91 -0.27
C PRO A 43 11.39 -6.90 0.62
N PHE A 44 11.01 -7.03 1.89
CA PHE A 44 11.63 -7.94 2.86
C PHE A 44 10.89 -9.26 2.99
N ALA A 45 9.76 -9.44 2.27
CA ALA A 45 9.07 -10.71 2.22
C ALA A 45 10.01 -11.81 1.71
N GLU A 46 10.10 -12.93 2.43
CA GLU A 46 10.97 -14.03 2.05
C GLU A 46 10.60 -14.57 0.66
N PRO A 47 11.52 -14.56 -0.31
CA PRO A 47 11.23 -15.10 -1.63
C PRO A 47 10.98 -16.61 -1.55
N GLY A 48 9.76 -17.07 -1.84
CA GLY A 48 9.45 -18.49 -2.02
C GLY A 48 8.48 -19.09 -1.00
N THR A 49 8.12 -18.38 0.06
CA THR A 49 6.99 -18.74 0.94
C THR A 49 5.68 -18.35 0.26
N ARG A 50 5.25 -19.17 -0.73
CA ARG A 50 4.01 -19.00 -1.54
C ARG A 50 2.72 -18.75 -0.75
N LYS A 51 2.72 -18.90 0.56
CA LYS A 51 1.53 -18.82 1.42
C LYS A 51 1.27 -17.43 1.99
N VAL A 52 2.27 -16.54 2.03
CA VAL A 52 2.13 -15.24 2.69
C VAL A 52 2.42 -14.12 1.71
N ILE A 53 1.46 -13.23 1.52
CA ILE A 53 1.65 -12.01 0.73
C ILE A 53 1.73 -10.83 1.70
N ASN A 54 2.93 -10.24 1.81
CA ASN A 54 3.18 -9.08 2.67
C ASN A 54 3.06 -7.78 1.88
N PHE A 55 2.39 -6.81 2.49
CA PHE A 55 2.28 -5.46 1.94
C PHE A 55 2.32 -4.42 3.06
N ILE A 56 2.75 -3.23 2.67
CA ILE A 56 2.87 -2.08 3.54
C ILE A 56 1.93 -1.00 3.00
N THR A 57 1.03 -0.52 3.85
CA THR A 57 0.26 0.68 3.57
C THR A 57 1.13 1.89 3.85
N LEU A 58 1.30 2.78 2.87
CA LEU A 58 2.03 4.04 3.06
C LEU A 58 1.10 5.16 3.52
N GLY A 59 -0.11 5.19 2.97
CA GLY A 59 -1.03 6.31 3.15
C GLY A 59 -2.37 6.14 2.46
N ALA A 60 -3.22 7.15 2.64
CA ALA A 60 -4.54 7.27 2.03
C ALA A 60 -4.79 8.71 1.55
N ILE A 61 -5.90 8.92 0.86
CA ILE A 61 -6.43 10.26 0.57
C ILE A 61 -7.42 10.65 1.67
N CYS A 62 -7.16 11.75 2.37
CA CYS A 62 -8.09 12.28 3.36
C CYS A 62 -9.41 12.70 2.69
N PRO A 63 -10.57 12.09 3.02
CA PRO A 63 -11.83 12.37 2.34
C PRO A 63 -12.35 13.80 2.60
N SER A 64 -11.91 14.43 3.68
CA SER A 64 -12.33 15.79 4.06
C SER A 64 -11.61 16.88 3.24
N CYS A 65 -10.34 16.68 2.89
CA CYS A 65 -9.52 17.71 2.24
C CYS A 65 -8.78 17.28 0.98
N GLY A 66 -8.89 16.01 0.56
CA GLY A 66 -8.28 15.47 -0.66
C GLY A 66 -6.76 15.30 -0.62
N LYS A 67 -6.12 15.51 0.54
CA LYS A 67 -4.66 15.45 0.67
C LYS A 67 -4.20 14.03 0.98
N SER A 68 -3.07 13.63 0.40
CA SER A 68 -2.35 12.41 0.73
C SER A 68 -1.76 12.52 2.15
N VAL A 69 -2.09 11.56 3.00
CA VAL A 69 -1.62 11.50 4.40
C VAL A 69 -1.16 10.11 4.75
N CYS A 70 -0.18 9.99 5.65
CA CYS A 70 0.25 8.69 6.15
C CYS A 70 -0.92 7.97 6.81
N ALA A 71 -1.01 6.67 6.59
CA ALA A 71 -2.00 5.77 7.17
C ALA A 71 -1.23 4.54 7.63
N ASP A 72 -1.36 4.20 8.91
CA ASP A 72 -0.63 3.08 9.49
C ASP A 72 -1.50 1.83 9.45
N SER A 73 -1.07 0.84 8.66
CA SER A 73 -1.69 -0.49 8.57
C SER A 73 -0.69 -1.45 7.91
N VAL A 74 -0.04 -2.31 8.71
CA VAL A 74 0.69 -3.47 8.18
C VAL A 74 -0.30 -4.61 8.00
N GLY A 75 -0.38 -5.18 6.80
CA GLY A 75 -1.26 -6.30 6.51
C GLY A 75 -0.48 -7.53 6.07
N GLU A 76 -0.82 -8.68 6.66
CA GLU A 76 -0.36 -10.00 6.27
C GLU A 76 -1.57 -10.84 5.86
N LEU A 77 -1.55 -11.43 4.67
CA LEU A 77 -2.60 -12.35 4.22
C LEU A 77 -2.04 -13.75 4.03
N ASN A 78 -2.60 -14.71 4.76
CA ASN A 78 -2.39 -16.13 4.55
C ASN A 78 -3.31 -16.60 3.41
N VAL A 79 -2.71 -17.11 2.34
CA VAL A 79 -3.41 -17.76 1.23
C VAL A 79 -3.37 -19.26 1.51
N GLU A 80 -4.42 -19.79 2.16
CA GLU A 80 -4.64 -21.23 2.34
C GLU A 80 -5.17 -21.88 1.05
#